data_AF-A0AAD9KKX8-F1
#
_entry.id   AF-A0AAD9KKX8-F1
#
_cell.length_a   1.000
_cell.length_b   1.000
_cell.length_c   1.000
_cell.angle_alpha   90.00
_cell.angle_beta   90.00
_cell.angle_gamma   90.00
#
_symmetry.space_group_name_H-M   'P 1'
#
loop_
_entity.id
_entity.type
_entity.pdbx_description
1 polymer ?
#
loop_
_entity_poly.entity_id
_entity_poly.type
_entity_poly.pdbx_seq_one_letter_code
_entity_poly.pdbx_strand_id
1 'polypeptide(L)'
;MARSRAPTGKTSTLHWLVTWLNKSKKCTCGSVIPNCRSLCAGQDPEHQRVPSLKVWRKCPKTGFVGRTRVVAATCSAIAEFNQGVMSTVTRSEEVMGMPSGGRTRMSAAKADSRRLKQSVRQMEASTKEARLARKVARANLRDASSYAPGAF
;
A
#
# COMPACT_ATOMS: atom_id res chain seq x y z
N MET A 1 6.26 -28.86 43.67
CA MET A 1 6.88 -28.51 42.38
C MET A 1 5.84 -27.86 41.47
N ALA A 2 5.75 -26.53 41.47
CA ALA A 2 4.78 -25.78 40.67
C ALA A 2 5.40 -25.43 39.31
N ARG A 3 4.77 -25.90 38.21
CA ARG A 3 5.18 -25.57 36.85
C ARG A 3 4.69 -24.16 36.50
N SER A 4 5.60 -23.22 36.33
CA SER A 4 5.32 -21.89 35.80
C SER A 4 4.87 -22.01 34.33
N ARG A 5 3.67 -21.50 34.04
CA ARG A 5 3.16 -21.39 32.66
C ARG A 5 3.78 -20.16 32.01
N ALA A 6 4.43 -20.33 30.87
CA ALA A 6 4.96 -19.26 30.04
C ALA A 6 3.83 -18.34 29.51
N PRO A 7 4.02 -17.02 29.45
CA PRO A 7 3.04 -16.11 28.88
C PRO A 7 2.98 -16.27 27.35
N THR A 8 1.77 -16.51 26.84
CA THR A 8 1.48 -16.65 25.41
C THR A 8 1.70 -15.33 24.66
N GLY A 9 2.79 -15.22 23.91
CA GLY A 9 3.25 -14.03 23.17
C GLY A 9 2.44 -13.64 21.92
N LYS A 10 1.10 -13.60 21.99
CA LYS A 10 0.24 -13.16 20.86
C LYS A 10 -0.20 -11.69 20.93
N THR A 11 0.10 -10.99 22.01
CA THR A 11 -0.30 -9.59 22.26
C THR A 11 0.78 -8.55 21.92
N SER A 12 2.03 -8.98 21.70
CA SER A 12 3.18 -8.08 21.58
C SER A 12 3.19 -7.22 20.30
N THR A 13 2.88 -7.80 19.14
CA THR A 13 2.97 -7.10 17.84
C THR A 13 1.88 -6.05 17.63
N LEU A 14 0.66 -6.30 18.12
CA LEU A 14 -0.44 -5.32 18.06
C LEU A 14 -0.28 -4.22 19.10
N HIS A 15 0.20 -4.56 20.30
CA HIS A 15 0.49 -3.57 21.33
C HIS A 15 1.55 -2.59 20.82
N TRP A 16 2.63 -3.09 20.19
CA TRP A 16 3.68 -2.28 19.59
C TRP A 16 3.19 -1.33 18.50
N LEU A 17 2.37 -1.80 17.54
CA LEU A 17 1.82 -0.96 16.48
C LEU A 17 0.94 0.17 17.04
N VAL A 18 0.16 -0.12 18.07
CA VAL A 18 -0.64 0.87 18.81
C VAL A 18 0.23 1.80 19.65
N THR A 19 1.32 1.30 20.27
CA THR A 19 2.27 2.15 21.01
C THR A 19 3.07 3.04 20.07
N TRP A 20 3.47 2.55 18.91
CA TRP A 20 4.14 3.34 17.87
C TRP A 20 3.20 4.43 17.34
N LEU A 21 1.94 4.11 17.02
CA LEU A 21 0.92 5.12 16.65
C LEU A 21 0.68 6.16 17.77
N ASN A 22 0.72 5.75 19.05
CA ASN A 22 0.59 6.66 20.18
C ASN A 22 1.86 7.47 20.49
N LYS A 23 3.06 6.94 20.23
CA LYS A 23 4.36 7.57 20.48
C LYS A 23 4.80 8.45 19.31
N SER A 24 4.34 8.16 18.10
CA SER A 24 4.46 8.99 16.88
C SER A 24 3.41 10.11 16.80
N LYS A 25 2.81 10.52 17.93
CA LYS A 25 2.00 11.76 18.03
C LYS A 25 2.77 13.04 17.70
N LYS A 26 4.09 12.96 17.49
CA LYS A 26 4.86 14.02 16.85
C LYS A 26 5.04 13.68 15.37
N CYS A 27 4.04 14.10 14.59
CA CYS A 27 4.27 14.42 13.19
C CYS A 27 5.29 15.57 13.16
N THR A 28 6.24 15.57 12.23
CA THR A 28 7.20 16.68 12.02
C THR A 28 6.53 18.00 11.64
N CYS A 29 5.19 18.03 11.53
CA CYS A 29 4.36 19.22 11.34
C CYS A 29 3.59 19.69 12.61
N GLY A 30 3.91 19.19 13.82
CA GLY A 30 3.46 19.85 15.06
C GLY A 30 1.97 19.73 15.42
N SER A 31 1.16 18.92 14.74
CA SER A 31 -0.25 18.72 15.10
C SER A 31 -0.50 17.38 15.77
N VAL A 32 -1.01 17.42 17.01
CA VAL A 32 -1.62 16.29 17.74
C VAL A 32 -2.79 15.78 16.91
N ILE A 33 -2.95 14.46 16.81
CA ILE A 33 -3.96 13.78 15.97
C ILE A 33 -5.37 14.05 16.54
N PRO A 34 -6.24 14.78 15.81
CA PRO A 34 -7.60 14.31 15.64
C PRO A 34 -8.14 14.56 14.22
N ASN A 35 -7.41 14.28 13.13
CA ASN A 35 -8.02 14.12 11.80
C ASN A 35 -6.97 13.67 10.78
N CYS A 36 -6.95 12.38 10.45
CA CYS A 36 -6.14 11.81 9.35
C CYS A 36 -6.73 12.13 7.95
N ARG A 37 -7.55 13.18 7.83
CA ARG A 37 -8.25 13.52 6.58
C ARG A 37 -7.35 14.24 5.57
N SER A 38 -6.30 14.91 6.03
CA SER A 38 -5.43 15.75 5.18
C SER A 38 -4.31 14.98 4.46
N LEU A 39 -4.00 13.74 4.86
CA LEU A 39 -3.02 12.90 4.15
C LEU A 39 -3.60 12.23 2.88
N CYS A 40 -4.91 12.35 2.65
CA CYS A 40 -5.63 11.71 1.54
C CYS A 40 -6.27 12.70 0.55
N ALA A 41 -6.06 14.02 0.72
CA ALA A 41 -6.84 15.05 0.02
C ALA A 41 -6.40 15.34 -1.44
N GLY A 42 -5.52 14.54 -2.02
CA GLY A 42 -5.00 14.79 -3.37
C GLY A 42 -4.64 13.55 -4.18
N GLN A 43 -5.32 12.41 -3.97
CA GLN A 43 -5.03 11.18 -4.71
C GLN A 43 -6.24 10.71 -5.51
N ASP A 44 -6.00 10.48 -6.81
CA ASP A 44 -6.94 9.94 -7.79
C ASP A 44 -7.72 8.72 -7.27
N PRO A 45 -8.96 8.49 -7.74
CA PRO A 45 -9.83 7.41 -7.25
C PRO A 45 -9.25 6.00 -7.41
N GLU A 46 -8.27 5.79 -8.30
CA GLU A 46 -7.56 4.50 -8.42
C GLU A 46 -6.56 4.24 -7.27
N HIS A 47 -5.92 5.29 -6.73
CA HIS A 47 -4.93 5.16 -5.66
C HIS A 47 -5.55 4.69 -4.34
N GLN A 48 -6.83 4.99 -4.11
CA GLN A 48 -7.57 4.57 -2.91
C GLN A 48 -7.90 3.07 -2.86
N ARG A 49 -7.88 2.35 -3.99
CA ARG A 49 -8.27 0.93 -4.02
C ARG A 49 -7.20 -0.01 -3.47
N VAL A 50 -5.92 0.33 -3.62
CA VAL A 50 -4.80 -0.56 -3.25
C VAL A 50 -4.66 -0.79 -1.74
N PRO A 51 -4.82 0.22 -0.86
CA PRO A 51 -4.79 0.01 0.59
C PRO A 51 -5.94 -0.90 1.03
N SER A 52 -7.14 -0.73 0.47
CA SER A 52 -8.34 -1.45 0.89
C SER A 52 -8.16 -2.97 0.80
N LEU A 53 -7.57 -3.49 -0.28
CA LEU A 53 -7.36 -4.92 -0.48
C LEU A 53 -6.35 -5.53 0.51
N LYS A 54 -5.31 -4.77 0.87
CA LYS A 54 -4.32 -5.20 1.87
C LYS A 54 -4.87 -5.18 3.29
N VAL A 55 -5.77 -4.25 3.61
CA VAL A 55 -6.46 -4.20 4.92
C VAL A 55 -7.28 -5.46 5.14
N TRP A 56 -8.09 -5.86 4.15
CA TRP A 56 -8.96 -7.03 4.29
C TRP A 56 -8.21 -8.36 4.34
N ARG A 57 -6.97 -8.44 3.80
CA ARG A 57 -6.08 -9.59 4.03
C ARG A 57 -5.65 -9.73 5.49
N LYS A 58 -5.54 -8.61 6.21
CA LYS A 58 -5.13 -8.58 7.63
C LYS A 58 -6.32 -8.66 8.60
N CYS A 59 -7.46 -8.10 8.19
CA CYS A 59 -8.73 -8.11 8.90
C CYS A 59 -9.82 -8.60 7.96
N PRO A 60 -10.06 -9.93 7.85
CA PRO A 60 -11.10 -10.44 6.98
C PRO A 60 -12.48 -9.95 7.44
N LYS A 61 -13.33 -9.56 6.47
CA LYS A 61 -14.69 -9.05 6.74
C LYS A 61 -15.62 -10.07 7.40
N THR A 62 -15.29 -11.36 7.27
CA THR A 62 -16.08 -12.48 7.80
C THR A 62 -15.94 -12.63 9.32
N GLY A 63 -14.93 -12.00 9.93
CA GLY A 63 -14.70 -12.07 11.38
C GLY A 63 -14.94 -10.72 12.05
N PHE A 64 -15.64 -10.73 13.18
CA PHE A 64 -15.70 -9.56 14.03
C PHE A 64 -14.31 -9.31 14.65
N VAL A 65 -13.76 -8.12 14.40
CA VAL A 65 -12.47 -7.68 14.94
C VAL A 65 -12.63 -6.34 15.63
N GLY A 66 -11.96 -6.16 16.76
CA GLY A 66 -11.99 -4.90 17.50
C GLY A 66 -11.47 -3.72 16.68
N ARG A 67 -12.01 -2.53 16.95
CA ARG A 67 -11.65 -1.27 16.25
C ARG A 67 -10.14 -1.03 16.18
N THR A 68 -9.42 -1.29 17.27
CA THR A 68 -7.95 -1.15 17.35
C THR A 68 -7.22 -2.01 16.33
N ARG A 69 -7.68 -3.24 16.09
CA ARG A 69 -7.08 -4.15 15.11
C ARG A 69 -7.28 -3.65 13.69
N VAL A 70 -8.48 -3.14 13.38
CA VAL A 70 -8.78 -2.55 12.07
C VAL A 70 -7.91 -1.33 11.82
N VAL A 71 -7.78 -0.43 12.79
CA VAL A 71 -6.93 0.77 12.68
C VAL A 71 -5.47 0.38 12.44
N ALA A 72 -4.93 -0.57 13.22
CA ALA A 72 -3.55 -1.04 13.03
C ALA A 72 -3.34 -1.65 11.64
N ALA A 73 -4.28 -2.48 11.17
CA ALA A 73 -4.22 -3.07 9.84
C ALA A 73 -4.23 -2.02 8.73
N THR A 74 -5.07 -0.99 8.85
CA THR A 74 -5.12 0.15 7.92
C THR A 74 -3.82 0.93 7.91
N CYS A 75 -3.30 1.30 9.08
CA CYS A 75 -2.02 2.01 9.18
C CYS A 75 -0.87 1.20 8.57
N SER A 76 -0.79 -0.11 8.85
CA SER A 76 0.24 -0.97 8.25
C SER A 76 0.08 -1.09 6.74
N ALA A 77 -1.15 -1.21 6.23
CA ALA A 77 -1.39 -1.30 4.79
C ALA A 77 -0.94 -0.03 4.05
N ILE A 78 -1.20 1.15 4.64
CA ILE A 78 -0.75 2.44 4.10
C ILE A 78 0.77 2.54 4.17
N ALA A 79 1.39 2.18 5.30
CA ALA A 79 2.85 2.20 5.44
C ALA A 79 3.53 1.30 4.41
N GLU A 80 3.05 0.07 4.22
CA GLU A 80 3.58 -0.86 3.21
C GLU A 80 3.35 -0.38 1.78
N PHE A 81 2.26 0.35 1.52
CA PHE A 81 2.00 0.92 0.20
C PHE A 81 3.01 2.01 -0.13
N ASN A 82 3.24 2.94 0.80
CA ASN A 82 4.13 4.08 0.61
C ASN A 82 5.62 3.68 0.68
N GLN A 83 6.02 3.02 1.76
CA GLN A 83 7.43 2.78 2.09
C GLN A 83 7.93 1.38 1.69
N GLY A 84 7.02 0.47 1.33
CA GLY A 84 7.36 -0.93 1.05
C GLY A 84 7.37 -1.81 2.31
N VAL A 85 7.32 -3.11 2.09
CA VAL A 85 7.23 -4.14 3.14
C VAL A 85 8.55 -4.28 3.90
N MET A 86 9.70 -4.14 3.23
CA MET A 86 11.00 -4.20 3.90
C MET A 86 11.15 -3.13 4.97
N SER A 87 10.73 -1.89 4.67
CA SER A 87 10.79 -0.79 5.65
C SER A 87 10.01 -1.11 6.93
N THR A 88 8.83 -1.72 6.79
CA THR A 88 8.01 -2.11 7.94
C THR A 88 8.63 -3.25 8.73
N VAL A 89 9.31 -4.18 8.06
CA VAL A 89 10.05 -5.28 8.70
C VAL A 89 11.22 -4.70 9.48
N THR A 90 12.09 -3.91 8.86
CA THR A 90 13.26 -3.30 9.53
C THR A 90 12.84 -2.46 10.75
N ARG A 91 11.79 -1.66 10.61
CA ARG A 91 11.29 -0.84 11.72
C ARG A 91 10.70 -1.69 12.85
N SER A 92 10.07 -2.82 12.52
CA SER A 92 9.59 -3.76 13.54
C SER A 92 10.73 -4.46 14.28
N GLU A 93 11.83 -4.75 13.59
CA GLU A 93 13.05 -5.31 14.21
C GLU A 93 13.68 -4.31 15.17
N GLU A 94 13.81 -3.04 14.76
CA GLU A 94 14.38 -1.97 15.58
C GLU A 94 13.65 -1.80 16.92
N VAL A 95 12.32 -1.84 16.91
CA VAL A 95 11.59 -1.56 18.14
C VAL A 95 11.28 -2.81 18.97
N MET A 96 11.12 -3.98 18.34
CA MET A 96 10.97 -5.22 19.11
C MET A 96 12.31 -5.80 19.55
N GLY A 97 13.44 -5.31 19.03
CA GLY A 97 14.78 -5.83 19.31
C GLY A 97 14.98 -7.26 18.82
N MET A 98 14.12 -7.76 17.93
CA MET A 98 14.15 -9.13 17.42
C MET A 98 14.43 -9.10 15.92
N PRO A 99 15.53 -9.73 15.44
CA PRO A 99 15.81 -9.80 14.01
C PRO A 99 14.80 -10.71 13.32
N SER A 100 14.33 -10.31 12.14
CA SER A 100 13.48 -11.18 11.32
C SER A 100 14.33 -12.24 10.64
N GLY A 101 13.79 -13.45 10.56
CA GLY A 101 14.46 -14.54 9.85
C GLY A 101 14.69 -14.22 8.36
N GLY A 102 15.73 -14.82 7.78
CA GLY A 102 16.12 -14.59 6.38
C GLY A 102 14.97 -14.80 5.37
N ARG A 103 14.11 -15.81 5.60
CA ARG A 103 12.91 -16.05 4.76
C ARG A 103 11.94 -14.87 4.76
N THR A 104 11.74 -14.22 5.91
CA THR A 104 10.87 -13.05 6.05
C THR A 104 11.43 -11.87 5.25
N ARG A 105 12.73 -11.60 5.40
CA ARG A 105 13.43 -10.54 4.65
C ARG A 105 13.39 -10.80 3.13
N MET A 106 13.66 -12.03 2.70
CA MET A 106 13.55 -12.41 1.28
C MET A 106 12.12 -12.22 0.73
N SER A 107 11.11 -12.64 1.49
CA SER A 107 9.70 -12.49 1.09
C SER A 107 9.31 -11.00 0.98
N ALA A 108 9.75 -10.18 1.93
CA ALA A 108 9.52 -8.74 1.92
C ALA A 108 10.24 -8.06 0.74
N ALA A 109 11.49 -8.39 0.48
CA ALA A 109 12.22 -7.88 -0.70
C ALA A 109 11.57 -8.31 -2.02
N LYS A 110 11.06 -9.54 -2.10
CA LYS A 110 10.28 -10.03 -3.26
C LYS A 110 8.94 -9.29 -3.41
N ALA A 111 8.30 -8.90 -2.31
CA ALA A 111 7.10 -8.08 -2.36
C ALA A 111 7.40 -6.67 -2.88
N ASP A 112 8.49 -6.05 -2.42
CA ASP A 112 8.86 -4.70 -2.85
C ASP A 112 9.31 -4.64 -4.30
N SER A 113 10.10 -5.61 -4.77
CA SER A 113 10.44 -5.71 -6.19
C SER A 113 9.22 -5.90 -7.08
N ARG A 114 8.19 -6.66 -6.64
CA ARG A 114 6.92 -6.75 -7.37
C ARG A 114 6.17 -5.42 -7.39
N ARG A 115 6.13 -4.69 -6.27
CA ARG A 115 5.50 -3.36 -6.19
C ARG A 115 6.14 -2.40 -7.19
N LEU A 116 7.47 -2.32 -7.22
CA LEU A 116 8.21 -1.45 -8.13
C LEU A 116 7.97 -1.84 -9.59
N LYS A 117 8.06 -3.13 -9.93
CA LYS A 117 7.75 -3.63 -11.28
C LYS A 117 6.32 -3.30 -11.73
N GLN A 118 5.36 -3.40 -10.82
CA GLN A 118 3.97 -3.02 -11.11
C GLN A 118 3.83 -1.53 -11.38
N SER A 119 4.48 -0.69 -10.58
CA SER A 119 4.49 0.77 -10.78
C SER A 119 5.10 1.14 -12.14
N VAL A 120 6.23 0.53 -12.52
CA VAL A 120 6.87 0.74 -13.82
C VAL A 120 5.90 0.34 -14.95
N ARG A 121 5.28 -0.85 -14.86
CA ARG A 121 4.31 -1.31 -15.85
C ARG A 121 3.11 -0.38 -15.99
N GLN A 122 2.63 0.22 -14.91
CA GLN A 122 1.51 1.17 -14.94
C GLN A 122 1.92 2.46 -15.66
N MET A 123 3.12 2.98 -15.39
CA MET A 123 3.63 4.14 -16.13
C MET A 123 3.79 3.83 -17.61
N GLU A 124 4.36 2.67 -17.96
CA GLU A 124 4.50 2.24 -19.35
C GLU A 124 3.15 2.04 -20.04
N ALA A 125 2.16 1.47 -19.35
CA ALA A 125 0.81 1.27 -19.91
C ALA A 125 0.18 2.59 -20.36
N SER A 126 0.25 3.64 -19.53
CA SER A 126 -0.28 4.97 -19.88
C SER A 126 0.40 5.54 -21.14
N THR A 127 1.71 5.35 -21.28
CA THR A 127 2.44 5.81 -22.47
C THR A 127 2.09 4.99 -23.71
N LYS A 128 1.84 3.68 -23.54
CA LYS A 128 1.41 2.79 -24.62
C LYS A 128 0.01 3.16 -25.11
N GLU A 129 -0.91 3.45 -24.20
CA GLU A 129 -2.26 3.91 -24.52
C GLU A 129 -2.22 5.24 -25.29
N ALA A 130 -1.44 6.21 -24.81
CA ALA A 130 -1.24 7.48 -25.52
C ALA A 130 -0.67 7.28 -26.93
N ARG A 131 0.27 6.33 -27.10
CA ARG A 131 0.84 6.00 -28.42
C ARG A 131 -0.20 5.38 -29.35
N LEU A 132 -1.03 4.47 -28.84
CA LEU A 132 -2.11 3.85 -29.61
C LEU A 132 -3.16 4.89 -30.01
N ALA A 133 -3.57 5.76 -29.11
CA ALA A 133 -4.51 6.85 -29.38
C ALA A 133 -4.03 7.76 -30.52
N ARG A 134 -2.74 8.14 -30.52
CA ARG A 134 -2.14 8.93 -31.62
C ARG A 134 -2.13 8.18 -32.95
N LYS A 135 -1.89 6.86 -32.93
CA LYS A 135 -1.90 6.04 -34.15
C LYS A 135 -3.31 5.96 -34.75
N VAL A 136 -4.31 5.75 -33.91
CA VAL A 136 -5.74 5.71 -34.32
C VAL A 136 -6.17 7.07 -34.87
N ALA A 137 -5.85 8.18 -34.18
CA ALA A 137 -6.20 9.52 -34.66
C ALA A 137 -5.59 9.82 -36.04
N ARG A 138 -4.33 9.40 -36.29
CA ARG A 138 -3.69 9.54 -37.61
C ARG A 138 -4.33 8.68 -38.69
N ALA A 139 -4.78 7.47 -38.35
CA ALA A 139 -5.49 6.60 -39.29
C ALA A 139 -6.85 7.24 -39.68
N ASN A 140 -7.62 7.71 -38.70
CA ASN A 140 -8.90 8.37 -38.95
C ASN A 140 -8.77 9.61 -39.83
N LEU A 141 -7.71 10.41 -39.66
CA LEU A 141 -7.45 11.56 -40.53
C LEU A 141 -7.14 11.16 -41.98
N ARG A 142 -6.42 10.04 -42.19
CA ARG A 142 -6.16 9.51 -43.53
C ARG A 142 -7.44 9.00 -44.17
N ASP A 143 -8.25 8.25 -43.44
CA ASP A 143 -9.52 7.72 -43.96
C ASP A 143 -10.49 8.85 -44.30
N ALA A 144 -10.57 9.89 -43.46
CA ALA A 144 -11.35 11.10 -43.75
C ALA A 144 -10.88 11.84 -45.02
N SER A 145 -9.57 11.91 -45.27
CA SER A 145 -9.03 12.50 -46.51
C SER A 145 -9.29 11.66 -47.76
N SER A 146 -9.45 10.34 -47.61
CA SER A 146 -9.71 9.44 -48.73
C SER A 146 -11.19 9.39 -49.13
N TYR A 147 -12.09 9.83 -48.24
CA TYR A 147 -13.54 9.89 -48.46
C TYR A 147 -14.00 11.34 -48.66
N ALA A 148 -13.41 12.04 -49.63
CA ALA A 148 -13.92 13.34 -50.06
C ALA A 148 -15.16 13.13 -50.96
N PRO A 149 -16.37 13.59 -50.57
CA PRO A 149 -17.54 13.50 -51.44
C PRO A 149 -17.30 14.36 -52.68
N GLY A 150 -17.16 13.72 -53.85
CA GLY A 150 -16.87 14.39 -55.13
C GLY A 150 -15.57 13.97 -55.84
N ALA A 151 -14.87 12.94 -55.36
CA ALA A 151 -13.65 12.43 -55.98
C ALA A 151 -13.87 11.38 -57.11
N PHE A 152 -15.04 11.39 -57.76
CA PHE A 152 -15.35 10.60 -58.96
C PHE A 152 -15.83 11.50 -60.08
#